data_AF-A0A537YBG9-F1
#
_entry.id   AF-A0A537YBG9-F1
#
_cell.length_a   1.000
_cell.length_b   1.000
_cell.length_c   1.000
_cell.angle_alpha   90.00
_cell.angle_beta   90.00
_cell.angle_gamma   90.00
#
_symmetry.space_group_name_H-M   'P 1'
#
loop_
_entity.id
_entity.type
_entity.pdbx_description
1 polymer ?
#
loop_
_entity_poly.entity_id
_entity_poly.type
_entity_poly.pdbx_seq_one_letter_code
_entity_poly.pdbx_strand_id
1 'polypeptide(L)'
;MGGGTSVLAFSSSLLAQDAVNGLFLGAIFALLGIGVVLIYKSSGVLNFAHGSMAMFCTYIYFQIDRSFHLPVGVSMLIAVASGVVLGALTYLGIFRRMRNAGLLAKVIGALAVAGFLQGAAAFLWRNATQAKPPMQFSQHVVHIGSVGLDWQHIGTILITIAAGAGVIALVKWTTFGIALRATAQNRMAAKSSRRRSSPCTR
;
A
#
# COMPACT_ATOMS: atom_id res chain seq x y z
N MET A 1 0.22 42.96 27.06
CA MET A 1 -0.43 43.26 25.76
C MET A 1 0.60 43.03 24.66
N GLY A 2 0.45 41.96 23.89
CA GLY A 2 1.43 41.56 22.87
C GLY A 2 1.08 40.19 22.28
N GLY A 3 -0.20 39.95 22.07
CA GLY A 3 -0.70 38.80 21.32
C GLY A 3 -1.00 39.23 19.89
N GLY A 4 -0.69 38.37 18.91
CA GLY A 4 -1.41 38.38 17.64
C GLY A 4 -0.62 38.54 16.33
N THR A 5 0.68 38.22 16.23
CA THR A 5 1.39 38.29 14.93
C THR A 5 1.97 36.99 14.39
N SER A 6 2.03 35.91 15.17
CA SER A 6 2.61 34.62 14.70
C SER A 6 1.63 33.71 13.94
N VAL A 7 0.34 34.07 13.86
CA VAL A 7 -0.69 33.27 13.15
C VAL A 7 -0.79 33.60 11.66
N LEU A 8 -0.22 34.74 11.22
CA LEU A 8 -0.32 35.24 9.84
C LEU A 8 0.96 35.07 9.02
N ALA A 9 2.04 34.57 9.61
CA ALA A 9 3.20 34.13 8.86
C ALA A 9 2.92 32.74 8.28
N PHE A 10 1.98 32.65 7.33
CA PHE A 10 2.05 31.67 6.25
C PHE A 10 3.35 31.97 5.47
N SER A 11 4.48 31.62 6.08
CA SER A 11 5.79 31.79 5.49
C SER A 11 5.83 30.85 4.29
N SER A 12 6.25 31.36 3.13
CA SER A 12 6.38 30.57 1.91
C SER A 12 7.21 29.29 2.12
N SER A 13 8.12 29.32 3.10
CA SER A 13 8.87 28.17 3.59
C SER A 13 8.02 27.05 4.21
N LEU A 14 7.01 27.38 5.04
CA LEU A 14 6.11 26.40 5.66
C LEU A 14 5.24 25.72 4.61
N LEU A 15 4.68 26.49 3.68
CA LEU A 15 3.88 25.96 2.57
C LEU A 15 4.72 25.03 1.68
N ALA A 16 5.97 25.41 1.39
CA ALA A 16 6.87 24.57 0.60
C ALA A 16 7.21 23.26 1.34
N GLN A 17 7.42 23.32 2.65
CA GLN A 17 7.72 22.13 3.47
C GLN A 17 6.50 21.20 3.61
N ASP A 18 5.31 21.75 3.81
CA ASP A 18 4.07 20.98 3.87
C ASP A 18 3.72 20.35 2.53
N ALA A 19 4.00 21.03 1.41
CA ALA A 19 3.84 20.47 0.07
C ALA A 19 4.75 19.24 -0.15
N VAL A 20 6.01 19.30 0.31
CA VAL A 20 6.94 18.17 0.24
C VAL A 20 6.47 17.01 1.13
N ASN A 21 6.05 17.29 2.36
CA ASN A 21 5.52 16.24 3.24
C ASN A 21 4.22 15.62 2.68
N GLY A 22 3.37 16.44 2.06
CA GLY A 22 2.18 16.00 1.34
C GLY A 22 2.53 15.09 0.16
N LEU A 23 3.59 15.40 -0.61
CA LEU A 23 4.07 14.55 -1.68
C LEU A 23 4.57 13.20 -1.17
N PHE A 24 5.28 13.21 -0.03
CA PHE A 24 5.73 11.98 0.62
C PHE A 24 4.57 11.10 1.09
N LEU A 25 3.59 11.65 1.82
CA LEU A 25 2.38 10.92 2.20
C LEU A 25 1.62 10.43 0.96
N GLY A 26 1.53 11.25 -0.08
CA GLY A 26 0.94 10.90 -1.36
C GLY A 26 1.63 9.70 -2.01
N ALA A 27 2.96 9.63 -1.96
CA ALA A 27 3.73 8.48 -2.46
C ALA A 27 3.43 7.20 -1.69
N ILE A 28 3.25 7.26 -0.36
CA ILE A 28 2.85 6.12 0.47
C ILE A 28 1.44 5.64 0.09
N PHE A 29 0.48 6.57 -0.02
CA PHE A 29 -0.88 6.22 -0.40
C PHE A 29 -0.98 5.71 -1.84
N ALA A 30 -0.18 6.24 -2.76
CA ALA A 30 -0.08 5.72 -4.12
C ALA A 30 0.41 4.26 -4.11
N LEU A 31 1.46 3.96 -3.33
CA LEU A 31 1.99 2.61 -3.21
C LEU A 31 0.96 1.64 -2.60
N LEU A 32 0.28 2.04 -1.53
CA LEU A 32 -0.82 1.27 -0.92
C LEU A 32 -1.96 1.04 -1.91
N GLY A 33 -2.34 2.08 -2.67
CA GLY A 33 -3.37 2.02 -3.69
C GLY A 33 -3.03 1.02 -4.80
N ILE A 34 -1.79 1.05 -5.30
CA ILE A 34 -1.29 0.09 -6.30
C ILE A 34 -1.46 -1.35 -5.80
N GLY A 35 -1.08 -1.63 -4.55
CA GLY A 35 -1.22 -2.95 -3.93
C GLY A 35 -2.67 -3.43 -3.85
N VAL A 36 -3.57 -2.58 -3.31
CA VAL A 36 -5.00 -2.91 -3.20
C VAL A 36 -5.64 -3.15 -4.56
N VAL A 37 -5.35 -2.30 -5.56
CA VAL A 37 -5.87 -2.44 -6.92
C VAL A 37 -5.39 -3.74 -7.56
N LEU A 38 -4.13 -4.11 -7.37
CA LEU A 38 -3.58 -5.36 -7.91
C LEU A 38 -4.26 -6.58 -7.30
N ILE A 39 -4.46 -6.58 -5.97
CA ILE A 39 -5.17 -7.65 -5.26
C ILE A 39 -6.62 -7.74 -5.75
N TYR A 40 -7.31 -6.60 -5.89
CA TYR A 40 -8.69 -6.56 -6.37
C TYR A 40 -8.80 -7.11 -7.80
N LYS A 41 -7.90 -6.71 -8.70
CA LYS A 41 -7.89 -7.22 -10.08
C LYS A 41 -7.62 -8.71 -10.16
N SER A 42 -6.76 -9.25 -9.30
CA SER A 42 -6.42 -10.67 -9.32
C SER A 42 -7.47 -11.56 -8.63
N SER A 43 -8.07 -11.09 -7.55
CA SER A 43 -8.97 -11.91 -6.70
C SER A 43 -10.46 -11.62 -6.93
N GLY A 44 -10.79 -10.45 -7.48
CA GLY A 44 -12.17 -9.94 -7.58
C GLY A 44 -12.74 -9.48 -6.23
N VAL A 45 -11.92 -9.35 -5.19
CA VAL A 45 -12.34 -9.03 -3.81
C VAL A 45 -11.51 -7.86 -3.29
N LEU A 46 -12.18 -6.88 -2.70
CA LEU A 46 -11.51 -5.77 -2.04
C LEU A 46 -10.98 -6.26 -0.68
N ASN A 47 -9.66 -6.41 -0.56
CA ASN A 47 -9.03 -6.89 0.66
C ASN A 47 -8.80 -5.74 1.65
N PHE A 48 -9.73 -5.55 2.59
CA PHE A 48 -9.60 -4.57 3.66
C PHE A 48 -8.48 -4.88 4.67
N ALA A 49 -7.99 -6.13 4.72
CA ALA A 49 -6.87 -6.50 5.58
C ALA A 49 -5.52 -5.96 5.08
N HIS A 50 -5.42 -5.46 3.84
CA HIS A 50 -4.14 -5.05 3.27
C HIS A 50 -3.38 -4.04 4.14
N GLY A 51 -4.07 -3.06 4.72
CA GLY A 51 -3.46 -2.10 5.65
C GLY A 51 -2.93 -2.75 6.93
N SER A 52 -3.70 -3.66 7.54
CA SER A 52 -3.25 -4.41 8.72
C SER A 52 -2.09 -5.36 8.44
N MET A 53 -2.01 -5.90 7.22
CA MET A 53 -0.89 -6.73 6.78
C MET A 53 0.38 -5.89 6.61
N ALA A 54 0.27 -4.71 6.00
CA ALA A 54 1.38 -3.75 5.90
C ALA A 54 1.86 -3.32 7.29
N MET A 55 0.93 -2.98 8.19
CA MET A 55 1.23 -2.68 9.60
C MET A 55 2.02 -3.82 10.26
N PHE A 56 1.56 -5.07 10.13
CA PHE A 56 2.23 -6.23 10.73
C PHE A 56 3.66 -6.41 10.21
N CYS A 57 3.88 -6.22 8.90
CA CYS A 57 5.23 -6.29 8.31
C CYS A 57 6.15 -5.20 8.87
N THR A 58 5.64 -3.99 9.07
CA THR A 58 6.39 -2.89 9.70
C THR A 58 6.77 -3.19 11.14
N TYR A 59 5.91 -3.86 11.90
CA TYR A 59 6.26 -4.33 13.25
C TYR A 59 7.33 -5.42 13.24
N ILE A 60 7.31 -6.33 12.26
CA ILE A 60 8.38 -7.31 12.09
C ILE A 60 9.71 -6.62 11.80
N TYR A 61 9.71 -5.64 10.88
CA TYR A 61 10.89 -4.80 10.62
C TYR A 61 11.41 -4.15 11.90
N PHE A 62 10.53 -3.49 12.66
CA PHE A 62 10.85 -2.85 13.93
C PHE A 62 11.49 -3.84 14.92
N GLN A 63 10.93 -5.04 15.04
CA GLN A 63 11.43 -6.06 15.96
C GLN A 63 12.82 -6.54 15.57
N ILE A 64 13.03 -6.82 14.28
CA ILE A 64 14.32 -7.29 13.75
C ILE A 64 15.38 -6.23 13.99
N ASP A 65 15.05 -4.98 13.68
CA ASP A 65 15.96 -3.87 13.82
C ASP A 65 16.43 -3.67 15.28
N ARG A 66 15.47 -3.72 16.22
CA ARG A 66 15.75 -3.53 17.65
C ARG A 66 16.47 -4.72 18.30
N SER A 67 16.22 -5.94 17.82
CA SER A 67 16.73 -7.16 18.47
C SER A 67 18.09 -7.60 17.93
N PHE A 68 18.33 -7.42 16.63
CA PHE A 68 19.49 -7.99 15.94
C PHE A 68 20.45 -6.94 15.38
N HIS A 69 20.08 -5.66 15.37
CA HIS A 69 20.91 -4.56 14.84
C HIS A 69 21.50 -4.86 13.45
N LEU A 70 20.74 -5.58 12.63
CA LEU A 70 21.15 -5.99 11.28
C LEU A 70 21.24 -4.76 10.36
N PRO A 71 22.04 -4.83 9.29
CA PRO A 71 22.05 -3.79 8.27
C PRO A 71 20.63 -3.54 7.72
N VAL A 72 20.28 -2.26 7.53
CA VAL A 72 18.94 -1.80 7.08
C VAL A 72 18.43 -2.60 5.87
N GLY A 73 19.28 -2.86 4.88
CA GLY A 73 18.91 -3.62 3.69
C GLY A 73 18.49 -5.06 3.98
N VAL A 74 19.13 -5.72 4.94
CA VAL A 74 18.79 -7.10 5.34
C VAL A 74 17.49 -7.11 6.12
N SER A 75 17.33 -6.21 7.09
CA SER A 75 16.07 -6.06 7.84
C SER A 75 14.88 -5.77 6.93
N MET A 76 15.07 -4.92 5.92
CA MET A 76 14.04 -4.59 4.93
C MET A 76 13.70 -5.77 4.03
N LEU A 77 14.69 -6.56 3.60
CA LEU A 77 14.44 -7.77 2.80
C LEU A 77 13.65 -8.81 3.59
N ILE A 78 13.98 -9.02 4.87
CA ILE A 78 13.25 -9.93 5.74
C ILE A 78 11.82 -9.43 5.98
N ALA A 79 11.62 -8.12 6.17
CA ALA A 79 10.29 -7.53 6.31
C ALA A 79 9.44 -7.75 5.04
N VAL A 80 10.01 -7.54 3.85
CA VAL A 80 9.33 -7.82 2.57
C VAL A 80 9.01 -9.31 2.44
N ALA A 81 9.96 -10.20 2.76
CA ALA A 81 9.74 -11.64 2.75
C ALA A 81 8.62 -12.07 3.70
N SER A 82 8.56 -11.46 4.90
CA SER A 82 7.48 -11.71 5.86
C SER A 82 6.11 -11.30 5.31
N GLY A 83 6.03 -10.22 4.53
CA GLY A 83 4.81 -9.81 3.85
C GLY A 83 4.36 -10.79 2.77
N VAL A 84 5.30 -11.37 2.02
CA VAL A 84 5.00 -12.43 1.04
C VAL A 84 4.43 -13.67 1.75
N VAL A 85 5.06 -14.08 2.86
CA VAL A 85 4.60 -15.23 3.65
C VAL A 85 3.22 -14.96 4.26
N LEU A 86 3.01 -13.80 4.87
CA LEU A 86 1.73 -13.40 5.45
C LEU A 86 0.62 -13.32 4.40
N GLY A 87 0.94 -12.78 3.22
CA GLY A 87 0.08 -12.77 2.04
C GLY A 87 -0.31 -14.17 1.59
N ALA A 88 0.67 -15.07 1.46
CA ALA A 88 0.43 -16.44 1.07
C ALA A 88 -0.42 -17.19 2.11
N LEU A 89 -0.12 -17.04 3.40
CA LEU A 89 -0.85 -17.69 4.49
C LEU A 89 -2.32 -17.25 4.55
N THR A 90 -2.57 -15.95 4.50
CA THR A 90 -3.94 -15.43 4.50
C THR A 90 -4.69 -15.82 3.23
N TYR A 91 -4.03 -15.83 2.07
CA TYR A 91 -4.64 -16.27 0.82
C TYR A 91 -4.98 -17.76 0.85
N LEU A 92 -4.04 -18.63 1.19
CA LEU A 92 -4.21 -20.08 1.19
C LEU A 92 -5.17 -20.55 2.30
N GLY A 93 -5.08 -19.95 3.48
CA GLY A 93 -5.88 -20.33 4.64
C GLY A 93 -7.33 -19.85 4.57
N ILE A 94 -7.56 -18.62 4.11
CA ILE A 94 -8.86 -17.96 4.24
C ILE A 94 -9.46 -17.67 2.87
N PHE A 95 -8.80 -16.83 2.06
CA PHE A 95 -9.40 -16.33 0.82
C PHE A 95 -9.61 -17.42 -0.24
N ARG A 96 -8.72 -18.41 -0.31
CA ARG A 96 -8.84 -19.57 -1.22
C ARG A 96 -10.06 -20.40 -0.88
N ARG A 97 -10.32 -20.64 0.41
CA ARG A 97 -11.47 -21.41 0.89
C ARG A 97 -12.79 -20.66 0.69
N MET A 98 -12.73 -19.33 0.75
CA MET A 98 -13.87 -18.45 0.53
C MET A 98 -14.08 -18.04 -0.93
N ARG A 99 -13.37 -18.64 -1.90
CA ARG A 99 -13.47 -18.28 -3.33
C ARG A 99 -14.90 -18.37 -3.86
N ASN A 100 -15.66 -19.37 -3.42
CA ASN A 100 -17.05 -19.62 -3.84
C ASN A 100 -18.09 -18.89 -2.99
N ALA A 101 -17.67 -18.20 -1.92
CA ALA A 101 -18.58 -17.46 -1.05
C ALA A 101 -19.06 -16.14 -1.72
N GLY A 102 -20.20 -15.65 -1.25
CA GLY A 102 -20.75 -14.35 -1.67
C GLY A 102 -19.82 -13.18 -1.35
N LEU A 103 -20.03 -12.05 -2.03
CA LEU A 103 -19.20 -10.83 -1.86
C LEU A 103 -19.15 -10.36 -0.40
N LEU A 104 -20.31 -10.35 0.28
CA LEU A 104 -20.40 -9.95 1.68
C LEU A 104 -19.55 -10.84 2.60
N ALA A 105 -19.62 -12.16 2.43
CA ALA A 105 -18.81 -13.09 3.22
C ALA A 105 -17.30 -12.87 3.01
N LYS A 106 -16.89 -12.54 1.78
CA LYS A 106 -15.50 -12.20 1.43
C LYS A 106 -15.02 -10.94 2.11
N VAL A 107 -15.85 -9.90 2.14
CA VAL A 107 -15.56 -8.64 2.83
C VAL A 107 -15.46 -8.86 4.35
N ILE A 108 -16.43 -9.55 4.94
CA ILE A 108 -16.43 -9.85 6.38
C ILE A 108 -15.19 -10.66 6.77
N GLY A 109 -14.81 -11.67 5.98
CA GLY A 109 -13.58 -12.42 6.23
C GLY A 109 -12.32 -11.55 6.13
N ALA A 110 -12.25 -10.61 5.18
CA ALA A 110 -11.14 -9.66 5.12
C ALA A 110 -11.09 -8.76 6.38
N LEU A 111 -12.23 -8.27 6.86
CA LEU A 111 -12.30 -7.48 8.09
C LEU A 111 -11.92 -8.30 9.33
N ALA A 112 -12.33 -9.57 9.40
CA ALA A 112 -11.94 -10.48 10.47
C ALA A 112 -10.41 -10.71 10.48
N VAL A 113 -9.80 -10.91 9.32
CA VAL A 113 -8.33 -10.98 9.19
C VAL A 113 -7.70 -9.67 9.63
N ALA A 114 -8.27 -8.53 9.23
CA ALA A 114 -7.75 -7.23 9.62
C ALA A 114 -7.76 -7.01 11.13
N GLY A 115 -8.87 -7.36 11.79
CA GLY A 115 -9.02 -7.28 13.24
C GLY A 115 -8.10 -8.26 13.96
N PHE A 116 -7.97 -9.49 13.44
CA PHE A 116 -7.08 -10.50 14.01
C PHE A 116 -5.61 -10.06 13.96
N LEU A 117 -5.13 -9.53 12.81
CA LEU A 117 -3.76 -9.03 12.69
C LEU A 117 -3.51 -7.82 13.60
N GLN A 118 -4.45 -6.89 13.68
CA GLN A 118 -4.34 -5.73 14.58
C GLN A 118 -4.30 -6.16 16.04
N GLY A 119 -5.17 -7.08 16.45
CA GLY A 119 -5.19 -7.63 17.80
C GLY A 119 -3.92 -8.42 18.14
N ALA A 120 -3.44 -9.26 17.22
CA ALA A 120 -2.18 -9.98 17.36
C ALA A 120 -1.00 -9.00 17.48
N ALA A 121 -0.98 -7.95 16.66
CA ALA A 121 0.05 -6.92 16.74
C ALA A 121 0.01 -6.18 18.09
N ALA A 122 -1.17 -5.79 18.56
CA ALA A 122 -1.34 -5.12 19.85
C ALA A 122 -0.95 -6.01 21.04
N PHE A 123 -1.12 -7.32 20.93
CA PHE A 123 -0.70 -8.28 21.94
C PHE A 123 0.82 -8.50 21.95
N LEU A 124 1.41 -8.77 20.78
CA LEU A 124 2.85 -9.05 20.62
C LEU A 124 3.71 -7.79 20.87
N TRP A 125 3.26 -6.63 20.40
CA TRP A 125 3.99 -5.37 20.44
C TRP A 125 3.34 -4.34 21.37
N ARG A 126 2.75 -4.81 22.49
CA ARG A 126 2.12 -3.97 23.52
C ARG A 126 2.96 -2.74 23.88
N ASN A 127 4.26 -2.95 24.09
CA ASN A 127 5.21 -1.94 24.55
C ASN A 127 5.87 -1.14 23.42
N ALA A 128 5.70 -1.54 22.16
CA ALA A 128 6.29 -0.85 21.01
C ALA A 128 5.48 0.38 20.56
N THR A 129 4.22 0.51 21.01
CA THR A 129 3.38 1.69 20.72
C THR A 129 3.95 2.99 21.30
N GLN A 130 4.83 2.90 22.30
CA GLN A 130 5.58 4.02 22.91
C GLN A 130 6.98 4.19 22.30
N ALA A 131 7.43 3.24 21.49
CA ALA A 131 8.76 3.31 20.89
C ALA A 131 8.71 4.24 19.68
N LYS A 132 9.56 5.27 19.69
CA LYS A 132 9.86 6.02 18.47
C LYS A 132 10.23 5.01 17.37
N PRO A 133 9.64 5.11 16.15
CA PRO A 133 10.06 4.28 15.04
C PRO A 133 11.58 4.41 14.88
N PRO A 134 12.33 3.32 14.66
CA PRO A 134 13.77 3.36 14.50
C PRO A 134 14.05 4.18 13.25
N MET A 135 14.38 5.44 13.47
CA MET A 135 14.68 6.39 12.41
C MET A 135 16.14 6.14 12.02
N GLN A 136 16.35 5.09 11.22
CA GLN A 136 17.69 4.63 10.86
C GLN A 136 18.32 5.43 9.72
N PHE A 137 17.49 6.12 8.94
CA PHE A 137 17.98 7.16 8.06
C PHE A 137 18.31 8.35 8.95
N SER A 138 19.61 8.59 9.09
CA SER A 138 20.19 9.69 9.84
C SER A 138 19.43 10.97 9.55
N GLN A 139 19.20 11.82 10.56
CA GLN A 139 18.57 13.14 10.43
C GLN A 139 19.43 14.15 9.64
N HIS A 140 20.14 13.66 8.62
CA HIS A 140 20.76 14.49 7.60
C HIS A 140 19.64 15.00 6.71
N VAL A 141 18.92 15.97 7.26
CA VAL A 141 18.00 16.82 6.52
C VAL A 141 18.88 17.61 5.58
N VAL A 142 18.84 17.26 4.29
CA VAL A 142 19.48 18.09 3.28
C VAL A 142 18.58 19.31 3.12
N HIS A 143 19.03 20.43 3.66
CA HIS A 143 18.35 21.70 3.51
C HIS A 143 18.58 22.22 2.09
N ILE A 144 17.53 22.22 1.27
CA ILE A 144 17.52 22.93 -0.01
C ILE A 144 16.80 24.26 0.25
N GLY A 145 17.56 25.31 0.57
CA GLY A 145 17.00 26.58 1.00
C GLY A 145 16.24 26.46 2.33
N SER A 146 14.95 26.78 2.33
CA SER A 146 14.08 26.69 3.51
C SER A 146 13.36 25.36 3.68
N VAL A 147 13.54 24.40 2.75
CA VAL A 147 12.85 23.11 2.76
C VAL A 147 13.82 22.01 3.18
N GLY A 148 13.47 21.28 4.24
CA GLY A 148 14.23 20.13 4.70
C GLY A 148 13.83 18.84 3.98
N LEU A 149 14.74 18.24 3.22
CA LEU A 149 14.54 16.94 2.58
C LEU A 149 15.29 15.86 3.35
N ASP A 150 14.55 14.97 4.01
CA ASP A 150 15.07 13.72 4.57
C ASP A 150 15.32 12.68 3.46
N TRP A 151 16.37 11.87 3.62
CA TRP A 151 16.65 10.70 2.79
C TRP A 151 15.47 9.71 2.76
N GLN A 152 14.69 9.65 3.84
CA GLN A 152 13.44 8.88 3.88
C GLN A 152 12.43 9.33 2.83
N HIS A 153 12.28 10.64 2.63
CA HIS A 153 11.33 11.18 1.65
C HIS A 153 11.71 10.76 0.23
N ILE A 154 12.99 10.91 -0.11
CA ILE A 154 13.54 10.55 -1.42
C ILE A 154 13.40 9.04 -1.66
N GLY A 155 13.79 8.23 -0.67
CA GLY A 155 13.72 6.77 -0.75
C GLY A 155 12.30 6.27 -1.01
N THR A 156 11.32 6.76 -0.26
CA THR A 156 9.91 6.36 -0.44
C THR A 156 9.36 6.78 -1.80
N ILE A 157 9.65 8.01 -2.25
CA ILE A 157 9.21 8.47 -3.58
C ILE A 157 9.83 7.59 -4.67
N LEU A 158 11.12 7.28 -4.58
CA LEU A 158 11.82 6.44 -5.55
C LEU A 158 11.26 5.02 -5.58
N ILE A 159 11.01 4.41 -4.41
CA ILE A 159 10.40 3.08 -4.29
C ILE A 159 8.99 3.08 -4.87
N THR A 160 8.18 4.09 -4.60
CA THR A 160 6.83 4.20 -5.17
C THR A 160 6.86 4.30 -6.69
N ILE A 161 7.75 5.12 -7.25
CA ILE A 161 7.94 5.23 -8.70
C ILE A 161 8.39 3.89 -9.29
N ALA A 162 9.38 3.24 -8.67
CA ALA A 162 9.89 1.94 -9.11
C ALA A 162 8.80 0.85 -9.04
N ALA A 163 8.00 0.81 -7.98
CA ALA A 163 6.89 -0.12 -7.84
C ALA A 163 5.80 0.13 -8.89
N GLY A 164 5.45 1.40 -9.13
CA GLY A 164 4.51 1.78 -10.18
C GLY A 164 5.00 1.37 -11.57
N ALA A 165 6.26 1.67 -11.90
CA ALA A 165 6.90 1.27 -13.14
C ALA A 165 6.94 -0.26 -13.28
N GLY A 166 7.27 -0.98 -12.20
CA GLY A 166 7.26 -2.44 -12.15
C GLY A 166 5.89 -3.04 -12.42
N VAL A 167 4.82 -2.49 -11.83
CA VAL A 167 3.44 -2.92 -12.10
C VAL A 167 3.04 -2.61 -13.55
N ILE A 168 3.40 -1.46 -14.09
CA ILE A 168 3.14 -1.12 -15.50
C ILE A 168 3.86 -2.08 -16.42
N ALA A 169 5.15 -2.36 -16.18
CA ALA A 169 5.94 -3.31 -16.94
C ALA A 169 5.33 -4.72 -16.87
N LEU A 170 4.92 -5.16 -15.67
CA LEU A 170 4.27 -6.44 -15.47
C LEU A 170 2.96 -6.55 -16.26
N VAL A 171 2.09 -5.54 -16.19
CA VAL A 171 0.82 -5.54 -16.94
C VAL A 171 1.01 -5.35 -18.45
N LYS A 172 2.03 -4.65 -18.90
CA LYS A 172 2.31 -4.49 -20.34
C LYS A 172 2.94 -5.75 -20.93
N TRP A 173 3.93 -6.34 -20.27
CA TRP A 173 4.79 -7.36 -20.85
C TRP A 173 4.46 -8.80 -20.42
N THR A 174 3.71 -9.03 -19.34
CA THR A 174 3.37 -10.41 -18.94
C THR A 174 2.07 -10.91 -19.57
N THR A 175 1.99 -12.24 -19.74
CA THR A 175 0.83 -12.97 -20.25
C THR A 175 -0.44 -12.72 -19.44
N PHE A 176 -0.32 -12.42 -18.13
CA PHE A 176 -1.44 -12.01 -17.28
C PHE A 176 -2.12 -10.73 -17.79
N GLY A 177 -1.32 -9.74 -18.20
CA GLY A 177 -1.83 -8.49 -18.77
C GLY A 177 -2.48 -8.67 -20.15
N ILE A 178 -1.98 -9.60 -20.96
CA ILE A 178 -2.55 -9.94 -22.27
C ILE A 178 -3.90 -10.66 -22.09
N ALA A 179 -4.00 -11.62 -21.18
CA ALA A 179 -5.25 -12.32 -20.85
C ALA A 179 -6.33 -11.36 -20.32
N LEU A 180 -5.94 -10.37 -19.51
CA LEU A 180 -6.85 -9.35 -19.00
C LEU A 180 -7.36 -8.41 -20.12
N ARG A 181 -6.52 -8.06 -21.10
CA ARG A 181 -6.95 -7.27 -22.27
C ARG A 181 -7.85 -8.07 -23.21
N ALA A 182 -7.56 -9.36 -23.43
CA ALA A 182 -8.36 -10.23 -24.30
C ALA A 182 -9.79 -10.45 -23.78
N THR A 183 -9.96 -10.65 -22.47
CA THR A 183 -11.29 -10.79 -21.85
C THR A 183 -12.11 -9.50 -21.89
N ALA A 184 -11.48 -8.32 -21.74
CA ALA A 184 -12.14 -7.03 -21.87
C ALA A 184 -12.64 -6.76 -23.29
N GLN A 185 -11.84 -7.12 -24.31
CA GLN A 185 -12.23 -6.99 -25.72
C GLN A 185 -13.40 -7.91 -26.10
N ASN A 186 -13.38 -9.18 -25.64
CA ASN A 186 -14.50 -10.10 -25.87
C ASN A 186 -15.80 -9.63 -25.23
N ARG A 187 -15.74 -9.02 -24.03
CA ARG A 187 -16.93 -8.48 -23.36
C ARG A 187 -17.53 -7.26 -24.06
N MET A 188 -16.69 -6.42 -24.70
CA MET A 188 -17.16 -5.31 -25.54
C MET A 188 -17.77 -5.81 -26.86
N ALA A 189 -17.14 -6.77 -27.52
CA ALA A 189 -17.67 -7.39 -28.75
C ALA A 189 -19.01 -8.12 -28.52
N ALA A 190 -19.15 -8.84 -27.39
CA ALA A 190 -20.39 -9.50 -27.03
C ALA A 190 -21.52 -8.50 -26.65
N LYS A 191 -21.17 -7.31 -26.14
CA LYS A 191 -22.15 -6.25 -25.86
C LYS A 191 -22.61 -5.52 -27.13
N SER A 192 -21.76 -5.37 -28.14
CA SER A 192 -22.14 -4.74 -29.40
C SER A 192 -22.97 -5.67 -30.29
N SER A 193 -22.67 -6.97 -30.33
CA SER A 193 -23.45 -7.94 -31.09
C SER A 193 -24.88 -8.12 -30.56
N ARG A 194 -25.07 -8.00 -29.24
CA ARG A 194 -26.40 -8.08 -28.58
C ARG A 194 -27.29 -6.87 -28.84
N ARG A 195 -26.75 -5.73 -29.32
CA ARG A 195 -27.55 -4.55 -29.69
C ARG A 195 -28.07 -4.58 -31.13
N ARG A 196 -27.60 -5.52 -31.95
CA ARG A 196 -28.04 -5.66 -33.36
C ARG A 196 -29.15 -6.70 -33.55
N SER A 197 -29.52 -7.44 -32.51
CA SER A 197 -30.55 -8.48 -32.55
C SER A 197 -31.90 -8.05 -31.98
N SER A 198 -32.15 -6.75 -31.78
CA SER A 198 -33.50 -6.26 -31.50
C SER A 198 -34.36 -6.49 -32.75
N PRO A 199 -35.38 -7.37 -32.74
CA PRO A 199 -36.28 -7.49 -33.86
C PRO A 199 -37.02 -6.16 -34.01
N CYS A 200 -36.84 -5.52 -35.16
CA CYS A 200 -37.72 -4.45 -35.60
C CYS A 200 -39.03 -5.15 -36.00
N THR A 201 -39.94 -5.34 -35.06
CA THR A 201 -41.27 -5.89 -35.33
C THR A 201 -42.30 -4.79 -35.34
N ARG A 202 -42.89 -4.63 -36.54
CA ARG A 202 -44.10 -3.88 -36.88
C ARG A 202 -45.28 -4.22 -35.98
#